data_AF-A0A0L6WXC3-F1
#
_entry.id   AF-A0A0L6WXC3-F1
#
_cell.length_a   1.000
_cell.length_b   1.000
_cell.length_c   1.000
_cell.angle_alpha   90.00
_cell.angle_beta   90.00
_cell.angle_gamma   90.00
#
_symmetry.space_group_name_H-M   'P 1'
#
loop_
_entity.id
_entity.type
_entity.pdbx_description
1 polymer ?
#
loop_
_entity_poly.entity_id
_entity_poly.type
_entity_poly.pdbx_seq_one_letter_code
_entity_poly.pdbx_strand_id
1 'polypeptide(L)'
;MQEEVNDVLDTTDAYESHFGNNPSNLSESSRTAVDAKSWTISRTRNGCLGSTVLSIPAGSVPSEKNESSIDILERLRTPFQVRQSKQPREQTNLQNDLLSTLSTRRDLYLTSTPLDSRKSMREAIALHAVNHITKKRRRVLKNNERLAHATKADPNAEPPQDVQDQGFTRPSVLFLLPSAITSHTPPPTFQIENQARFTSEYGLPPGAVDKLAEAEPGTYPRDHVETFKGNVDDNFRVGVKLTRKSVKMFAEFYGCDVILASPLGLRRSIEKEKNADYLSSIEVLVIDQLDALSMQNWDHVKFVLSYLNKLPKESHDTDFSRLKPWYLEGHAAYLRQSIFLAAHETPEARALYNNSLMNVAGKIRTQKHWPPVSVPEGIQQNFVHFDCTSPKDEADKRFHYFTTQLLPSVLKSAVQSANTVVFIPSSFDFIRVQNYFRKHSGVSFAILSEYSTNQDISRARQAFFHGKKSFLLISERFHFYKRHVPPYKIRGIRNLLFYGPPDHPQFLTELLSYPFMDEGVEGSDVTCRVLYSKYDWFRLERIAGTEAAAGLIKAT
;
A
#
# COMPACT_ATOMS: atom_id res chain seq x y z
N MET A 1 -46.59 3.40 5.12
CA MET A 1 -47.26 4.42 4.30
C MET A 1 -47.12 5.73 5.06
N GLN A 2 -46.52 6.73 4.41
CA GLN A 2 -46.21 8.08 4.92
C GLN A 2 -45.07 8.21 5.94
N GLU A 3 -43.84 8.12 5.44
CA GLU A 3 -42.67 8.93 5.87
C GLU A 3 -41.61 8.90 4.74
N GLU A 4 -42.04 9.24 3.52
CA GLU A 4 -41.16 9.33 2.34
C GLU A 4 -41.61 10.50 1.45
N VAL A 5 -41.67 11.71 2.00
CA VAL A 5 -41.82 12.92 1.18
C VAL A 5 -41.09 14.07 1.87
N ASN A 6 -40.18 14.71 1.12
CA ASN A 6 -39.38 15.91 1.43
C ASN A 6 -38.01 15.71 2.13
N ASP A 7 -37.08 15.05 1.43
CA ASP A 7 -35.70 15.57 1.35
C ASP A 7 -35.54 16.23 -0.02
N VAL A 8 -35.68 17.56 -0.01
CA VAL A 8 -35.13 18.47 -1.02
C VAL A 8 -33.64 18.15 -1.16
N LEU A 9 -33.06 18.31 -2.36
CA LEU A 9 -31.61 18.13 -2.59
C LEU A 9 -30.83 18.91 -1.52
N ASP A 10 -30.38 18.21 -0.49
CA ASP A 10 -29.69 18.84 0.63
C ASP A 10 -28.29 19.19 0.14
N THR A 11 -28.11 20.42 -0.30
CA THR A 11 -26.83 21.00 -0.72
C THR A 11 -25.81 21.06 0.43
N THR A 12 -26.18 20.56 1.61
CA THR A 12 -25.31 20.33 2.77
C THR A 12 -24.68 18.93 2.83
N ASP A 13 -25.06 17.97 1.98
CA ASP A 13 -24.42 16.64 1.93
C ASP A 13 -22.98 16.74 1.39
N ALA A 14 -21.99 16.34 2.19
CA ALA A 14 -20.58 16.32 1.82
C ALA A 14 -20.27 15.46 0.58
N TYR A 15 -21.11 14.45 0.30
CA TYR A 15 -21.00 13.69 -0.94
C TYR A 15 -21.34 14.56 -2.15
N GLU A 16 -22.42 15.33 -2.09
CA GLU A 16 -22.90 16.18 -3.19
C GLU A 16 -21.95 17.35 -3.44
N SER A 17 -21.36 17.92 -2.38
CA SER A 17 -20.39 19.00 -2.53
C SER A 17 -19.11 18.61 -3.27
N HIS A 18 -18.78 17.31 -3.31
CA HIS A 18 -17.55 16.80 -3.94
C HIS A 18 -17.79 15.96 -5.20
N PHE A 19 -18.78 15.07 -5.19
CA PHE A 19 -19.10 14.17 -6.32
C PHE A 19 -20.38 14.54 -7.07
N GLY A 20 -21.03 15.66 -6.72
CA GLY A 20 -22.21 16.18 -7.42
C GLY A 20 -21.89 16.72 -8.83
N ASN A 21 -22.87 17.37 -9.45
CA ASN A 21 -22.73 17.89 -10.82
C ASN A 21 -21.76 19.08 -10.86
N ASN A 22 -21.80 19.91 -9.82
CA ASN A 22 -20.96 21.10 -9.65
C ASN A 22 -20.16 20.98 -8.35
N PRO A 23 -19.01 20.28 -8.35
CA PRO A 23 -18.17 20.14 -7.17
C PRO A 23 -17.64 21.49 -6.70
N SER A 24 -17.79 21.78 -5.41
CA SER A 24 -17.40 23.05 -4.79
C SER A 24 -15.91 23.38 -4.92
N ASN A 25 -15.05 22.36 -4.92
CA ASN A 25 -13.60 22.51 -4.96
C ASN A 25 -13.02 22.48 -6.39
N LEU A 26 -13.85 22.19 -7.40
CA LEU A 26 -13.40 22.04 -8.79
C LEU A 26 -13.54 23.38 -9.54
N SER A 27 -12.48 24.17 -9.52
CA SER A 27 -12.36 25.40 -10.30
C SER A 27 -11.18 25.27 -11.27
N GLU A 28 -11.11 26.15 -12.27
CA GLU A 28 -9.93 26.26 -13.12
C GLU A 28 -8.68 26.58 -12.30
N SER A 29 -8.80 27.53 -11.35
CA SER A 29 -7.70 27.90 -10.46
C SER A 29 -7.19 26.73 -9.60
N SER A 30 -8.09 25.89 -9.06
CA SER A 30 -7.67 24.76 -8.23
C SER A 30 -6.98 23.69 -9.08
N ARG A 31 -7.46 23.42 -10.30
CA ARG A 31 -6.79 22.50 -11.25
C ARG A 31 -5.42 23.00 -11.68
N THR A 32 -5.30 24.27 -12.10
CA THR A 32 -4.00 24.86 -12.49
C THR A 32 -3.00 24.81 -11.34
N ALA A 33 -3.43 25.07 -10.09
CA ALA A 33 -2.57 24.95 -8.92
C ALA A 33 -2.10 23.49 -8.70
N VAL A 34 -2.99 22.51 -8.84
CA VAL A 34 -2.63 21.08 -8.74
C VAL A 34 -1.64 20.67 -9.83
N ASP A 35 -1.88 21.06 -11.08
CA ASP A 35 -1.02 20.74 -12.23
C ASP A 35 0.38 21.35 -12.09
N ALA A 36 0.44 22.60 -11.61
CA ALA A 36 1.68 23.29 -11.28
C ALA A 36 2.34 22.78 -9.98
N LYS A 37 1.71 21.84 -9.27
CA LYS A 37 2.13 21.33 -7.96
C LYS A 37 2.29 22.44 -6.90
N SER A 38 1.46 23.46 -6.99
CA SER A 38 1.41 24.58 -6.05
C SER A 38 0.47 24.27 -4.88
N TRP A 39 1.05 23.92 -3.73
CA TRP A 39 0.32 23.51 -2.53
C TRP A 39 0.63 24.43 -1.36
N THR A 40 -0.41 24.88 -0.66
CA THR A 40 -0.31 25.48 0.67
C THR A 40 -0.22 24.36 1.70
N ILE A 41 0.85 24.34 2.47
CA ILE A 41 1.15 23.26 3.42
C ILE A 41 0.90 23.75 4.85
N SER A 42 0.10 23.00 5.59
CA SER A 42 -0.10 23.19 7.03
C SER A 42 0.18 21.89 7.79
N ARG A 43 0.61 22.01 9.05
CA ARG A 43 0.80 20.88 9.96
C ARG A 43 -0.30 20.90 11.00
N THR A 44 -1.03 19.81 11.11
CA THR A 44 -2.13 19.63 12.06
C THR A 44 -1.93 18.35 12.85
N ARG A 45 -2.72 18.16 13.91
CA ARG A 45 -2.77 16.90 14.64
C ARG A 45 -4.20 16.36 14.54
N ASN A 46 -4.35 15.18 13.95
CA ASN A 46 -5.67 14.58 13.71
C ASN A 46 -5.90 13.41 14.68
N GLY A 47 -6.28 13.73 15.93
CA GLY A 47 -6.65 12.72 16.94
C GLY A 47 -5.64 11.57 17.07
N CYS A 48 -6.13 10.34 16.97
CA CYS A 48 -5.37 9.10 17.00
C CYS A 48 -4.50 8.84 15.75
N LEU A 49 -4.68 9.58 14.65
CA LEU A 49 -3.80 9.51 13.47
C LEU A 49 -2.46 10.25 13.69
N GLY A 50 -2.35 11.05 14.75
CA GLY A 50 -1.12 11.74 15.12
C GLY A 50 -0.85 13.00 14.31
N SER A 51 0.43 13.30 14.08
CA SER A 51 0.86 14.46 13.30
C SER A 51 0.55 14.27 11.82
N THR A 52 -0.08 15.25 11.19
CA THR A 52 -0.47 15.22 9.78
C THR A 52 0.01 16.46 9.05
N VAL A 53 0.37 16.29 7.78
CA VAL A 53 0.63 17.37 6.85
C VAL A 53 -0.57 17.46 5.90
N LEU A 54 -1.23 18.60 5.93
CA LEU A 54 -2.31 18.93 5.02
C LEU A 54 -1.77 19.80 3.88
N SER A 55 -2.04 19.39 2.65
CA SER A 55 -1.69 20.09 1.43
C SER A 55 -2.95 20.47 0.68
N ILE A 56 -3.19 21.76 0.51
CA ILE A 56 -4.37 22.32 -0.17
C ILE A 56 -3.88 23.09 -1.42
N PRO A 57 -4.57 23.02 -2.58
CA PRO A 57 -4.15 23.79 -3.76
C PRO A 57 -4.05 25.29 -3.47
N ALA A 58 -2.96 25.95 -3.91
CA ALA A 58 -2.76 27.37 -3.66
C ALA A 58 -3.93 28.23 -4.22
N GLY A 59 -4.40 29.20 -3.43
CA GLY A 59 -5.52 30.07 -3.81
C GLY A 59 -6.91 29.46 -3.64
N SER A 60 -7.02 28.20 -3.17
CA SER A 60 -8.29 27.63 -2.73
C SER A 60 -8.55 27.95 -1.26
N VAL A 61 -9.82 28.25 -0.93
CA VAL A 61 -10.24 28.48 0.45
C VAL A 61 -10.39 27.12 1.13
N PRO A 62 -9.77 26.88 2.31
CA PRO A 62 -10.05 25.67 3.07
C PRO A 62 -11.54 25.61 3.35
N SER A 63 -12.21 24.52 2.98
CA SER A 63 -13.60 24.31 3.40
C SER A 63 -13.62 24.21 4.93
N GLU A 64 -14.06 25.27 5.61
CA GLU A 64 -14.20 25.36 7.08
C GLU A 64 -15.33 24.45 7.61
N LYS A 65 -16.09 23.77 6.73
CA LYS A 65 -17.20 22.92 7.13
C LYS A 65 -16.71 21.60 7.75
N ASN A 66 -16.69 21.59 9.08
CA ASN A 66 -16.69 20.45 10.00
C ASN A 66 -15.73 19.30 9.65
N GLU A 67 -14.43 19.49 9.91
CA GLU A 67 -13.44 18.39 9.91
C GLU A 67 -13.77 17.27 10.94
N SER A 68 -14.83 17.43 11.75
CA SER A 68 -15.32 16.51 12.77
C SER A 68 -16.60 15.73 12.41
N SER A 69 -17.28 16.01 11.29
CA SER A 69 -18.54 15.32 10.96
C SER A 69 -18.30 14.06 10.13
N ILE A 70 -18.64 12.90 10.69
CA ILE A 70 -18.57 11.60 10.01
C ILE A 70 -19.76 11.48 9.04
N ASP A 71 -19.48 11.59 7.74
CA ASP A 71 -20.45 11.50 6.65
C ASP A 71 -20.80 10.04 6.31
N ILE A 72 -21.62 9.40 7.16
CA ILE A 72 -22.07 8.01 6.96
C ILE A 72 -23.57 7.94 7.11
N LEU A 73 -24.21 7.25 6.16
CA LEU A 73 -25.65 6.98 6.21
C LEU A 73 -26.03 6.22 7.47
N GLU A 74 -27.13 6.63 8.11
CA GLU A 74 -27.56 6.09 9.41
C GLU A 74 -27.69 4.55 9.40
N ARG A 75 -28.24 3.99 8.31
CA ARG A 75 -28.36 2.52 8.11
C ARG A 75 -27.04 1.76 8.18
N LEU A 76 -25.91 2.41 7.86
CA LEU A 76 -24.57 1.83 7.92
C LEU A 76 -23.87 2.15 9.24
N ARG A 77 -24.22 3.30 9.84
CA ARG A 77 -23.71 3.77 11.12
C ARG A 77 -24.18 2.89 12.27
N THR A 78 -25.48 2.57 12.38
CA THR A 78 -26.02 1.80 13.51
C THR A 78 -25.36 0.43 13.68
N PRO A 79 -25.25 -0.43 12.63
CA PRO A 79 -24.60 -1.73 12.78
C PRO A 79 -23.09 -1.62 13.06
N PHE A 80 -22.46 -0.52 12.63
CA PHE A 80 -21.05 -0.26 12.89
C PHE A 80 -20.82 0.14 14.36
N GLN A 81 -21.64 1.01 14.92
CA GLN A 81 -21.57 1.41 16.33
C GLN A 81 -21.77 0.21 17.29
N VAL A 82 -22.66 -0.72 16.93
CA VAL A 82 -22.85 -1.98 17.69
C VAL A 82 -21.59 -2.87 17.65
N ARG A 83 -20.79 -2.80 16.58
CA ARG A 83 -19.48 -3.49 16.55
C ARG A 83 -18.45 -2.72 17.36
N GLN A 84 -18.42 -1.39 17.25
CA GLN A 84 -17.50 -0.55 18.00
C GLN A 84 -17.68 -0.67 19.51
N SER A 85 -18.91 -0.85 20.01
CA SER A 85 -19.18 -1.01 21.44
C SER A 85 -18.55 -2.26 22.06
N LYS A 86 -18.08 -3.20 21.23
CA LYS A 86 -17.38 -4.43 21.64
C LYS A 86 -15.86 -4.31 21.51
N GLN A 87 -15.35 -3.18 21.00
CA GLN A 87 -13.93 -2.97 20.73
C GLN A 87 -13.30 -2.08 21.82
N PRO A 88 -11.97 -2.13 22.01
CA PRO A 88 -11.26 -1.20 22.88
C PRO A 88 -11.45 0.25 22.42
N ARG A 89 -11.54 1.18 23.40
CA ARG A 89 -11.77 2.61 23.15
C ARG A 89 -10.77 3.23 22.17
N GLU A 90 -9.51 2.83 22.22
CA GLU A 90 -8.47 3.32 21.31
C GLU A 90 -8.76 2.96 19.85
N GLN A 91 -9.23 1.73 19.59
CA GLN A 91 -9.61 1.29 18.24
C GLN A 91 -10.84 2.05 17.74
N THR A 92 -11.83 2.28 18.61
CA THR A 92 -13.02 3.08 18.31
C THR A 92 -12.66 4.52 17.95
N ASN A 93 -11.80 5.16 18.74
CA ASN A 93 -11.34 6.53 18.48
C ASN A 93 -10.59 6.62 17.15
N LEU A 94 -9.65 5.68 16.90
CA LEU A 94 -8.93 5.61 15.64
C LEU A 94 -9.86 5.46 14.43
N GLN A 95 -10.88 4.60 14.53
CA GLN A 95 -11.87 4.45 13.47
C GLN A 95 -12.65 5.74 13.23
N ASN A 96 -13.08 6.43 14.29
CA ASN A 96 -13.85 7.67 14.18
C ASN A 96 -13.01 8.80 13.56
N ASP A 97 -11.77 8.98 14.01
CA ASP A 97 -10.84 9.98 13.46
C ASP A 97 -10.50 9.70 11.99
N LEU A 98 -10.32 8.41 11.66
CA LEU A 98 -10.11 7.98 10.27
C LEU A 98 -11.34 8.24 9.41
N LEU A 99 -12.54 7.89 9.88
CA LEU A 99 -13.79 8.14 9.15
C LEU A 99 -14.06 9.63 8.96
N SER A 100 -13.77 10.46 9.97
CA SER A 100 -13.87 11.92 9.85
C SER A 100 -12.93 12.45 8.78
N THR A 101 -11.68 11.97 8.79
CA THR A 101 -10.67 12.33 7.78
C THR A 101 -11.11 11.88 6.38
N LEU A 102 -11.62 10.65 6.24
CA LEU A 102 -12.11 10.12 4.96
C LEU A 102 -13.34 10.88 4.43
N SER A 103 -14.18 11.40 5.32
CA SER A 103 -15.38 12.18 4.99
C SER A 103 -15.04 13.48 4.26
N THR A 104 -13.85 14.06 4.48
CA THR A 104 -13.36 15.25 3.77
C THR A 104 -13.12 15.04 2.27
N ARG A 105 -13.13 13.78 1.81
CA ARG A 105 -12.84 13.36 0.42
C ARG A 105 -11.45 13.75 -0.10
N ARG A 106 -10.57 14.26 0.76
CA ARG A 106 -9.15 14.48 0.49
C ARG A 106 -8.43 13.16 0.27
N ASP A 107 -7.35 13.20 -0.51
CA ASP A 107 -6.44 12.06 -0.58
C ASP A 107 -5.79 11.83 0.78
N LEU A 108 -5.60 10.57 1.15
CA LEU A 108 -5.06 10.20 2.46
C LEU A 108 -3.90 9.24 2.29
N TYR A 109 -2.74 9.58 2.87
CA TYR A 109 -1.59 8.69 2.96
C TYR A 109 -1.22 8.40 4.42
N LEU A 110 -1.51 7.17 4.82
CA LEU A 110 -1.18 6.59 6.11
C LEU A 110 0.20 5.95 6.03
N THR A 111 1.23 6.68 6.48
CA THR A 111 2.65 6.31 6.36
C THR A 111 3.10 5.29 7.40
N SER A 112 2.27 5.03 8.41
CA SER A 112 2.49 3.93 9.33
C SER A 112 1.16 3.32 9.78
N THR A 113 1.02 2.03 9.46
CA THR A 113 -0.15 1.23 9.81
C THR A 113 0.31 0.08 10.71
N PRO A 114 0.27 0.24 12.05
CA PRO A 114 0.60 -0.83 12.98
C PRO A 114 -0.27 -2.07 12.75
N LEU A 115 0.28 -3.26 13.02
CA LEU A 115 -0.43 -4.53 12.82
C LEU A 115 -1.71 -4.60 13.68
N ASP A 116 -1.64 -4.12 14.92
CA ASP A 116 -2.75 -4.21 15.89
C ASP A 116 -3.95 -3.33 15.49
N SER A 117 -3.70 -2.21 14.79
CA SER A 117 -4.75 -1.29 14.35
C SER A 117 -5.22 -1.54 12.91
N ARG A 118 -4.47 -2.32 12.14
CA ARG A 118 -4.70 -2.59 10.70
C ARG A 118 -6.11 -3.11 10.41
N LYS A 119 -6.64 -4.02 11.24
CA LYS A 119 -8.01 -4.53 11.09
C LYS A 119 -9.04 -3.41 11.24
N SER A 120 -8.95 -2.63 12.32
CA SER A 120 -9.89 -1.55 12.61
C SER A 120 -9.85 -0.46 11.52
N MET A 121 -8.67 -0.15 10.99
CA MET A 121 -8.48 0.81 9.89
C MET A 121 -9.11 0.31 8.58
N ARG A 122 -8.89 -0.97 8.23
CA ARG A 122 -9.54 -1.61 7.07
C ARG A 122 -11.06 -1.62 7.19
N GLU A 123 -11.61 -1.90 8.37
CA GLU A 123 -13.06 -1.86 8.62
C GLU A 123 -13.64 -0.46 8.36
N ALA A 124 -12.98 0.60 8.83
CA ALA A 124 -13.39 1.98 8.59
C ALA A 124 -13.33 2.36 7.10
N ILE A 125 -12.25 1.98 6.39
CA ILE A 125 -12.10 2.26 4.96
C ILE A 125 -13.13 1.48 4.13
N ALA A 126 -13.39 0.22 4.48
CA ALA A 126 -14.42 -0.58 3.83
C ALA A 126 -15.82 0.02 4.05
N LEU A 127 -16.10 0.52 5.27
CA LEU A 127 -17.35 1.23 5.57
C LEU A 127 -17.50 2.49 4.72
N HIS A 128 -16.43 3.29 4.59
CA HIS A 128 -16.40 4.48 3.74
C HIS A 128 -16.68 4.15 2.26
N ALA A 129 -16.04 3.10 1.73
CA ALA A 129 -16.28 2.63 0.38
C ALA A 129 -17.74 2.17 0.17
N VAL A 130 -18.30 1.38 1.09
CA VAL A 130 -19.69 0.91 1.03
C VAL A 130 -20.67 2.08 1.15
N ASN A 131 -20.36 3.08 1.96
CA ASN A 131 -21.13 4.30 2.09
C ASN A 131 -21.15 5.10 0.78
N HIS A 132 -19.99 5.28 0.15
CA HIS A 132 -19.85 5.94 -1.15
C HIS A 132 -20.71 5.26 -2.23
N ILE A 133 -20.58 3.94 -2.39
CA ILE A 133 -21.36 3.16 -3.38
C ILE A 133 -22.86 3.25 -3.09
N THR A 134 -23.23 3.18 -1.80
CA THR A 134 -24.63 3.29 -1.39
C THR A 134 -25.21 4.65 -1.80
N LYS A 135 -24.52 5.74 -1.51
CA LYS A 135 -24.97 7.10 -1.84
C LYS A 135 -25.14 7.26 -3.35
N LYS A 136 -24.12 6.86 -4.13
CA LYS A 136 -24.15 6.85 -5.60
C LYS A 136 -25.36 6.08 -6.13
N ARG A 137 -25.59 4.85 -5.65
CA ARG A 137 -26.71 4.02 -6.10
C ARG A 137 -28.08 4.58 -5.72
N ARG A 138 -28.22 5.13 -4.50
CA ARG A 138 -29.48 5.76 -4.06
C ARG A 138 -29.86 6.90 -4.98
N ARG A 139 -28.89 7.73 -5.38
CA ARG A 139 -29.11 8.83 -6.33
C ARG A 139 -29.56 8.31 -7.69
N VAL A 140 -28.87 7.31 -8.24
CA VAL A 140 -29.24 6.69 -9.52
C VAL A 140 -30.65 6.13 -9.50
N LEU A 141 -31.05 5.46 -8.42
CA LEU A 141 -32.41 4.93 -8.28
C LEU A 141 -33.47 6.03 -8.20
N LYS A 142 -33.24 7.08 -7.40
CA LYS A 142 -34.16 8.23 -7.28
C LYS A 142 -34.35 8.94 -8.62
N ASN A 143 -33.27 9.11 -9.38
CA ASN A 143 -33.34 9.72 -10.71
C ASN A 143 -33.99 8.80 -11.74
N ASN A 144 -33.78 7.47 -11.68
CA ASN A 144 -34.51 6.52 -12.53
C ASN A 144 -36.03 6.60 -12.26
N GLU A 145 -36.44 6.70 -11.00
CA GLU A 145 -37.85 6.86 -10.62
C GLU A 145 -38.40 8.19 -11.13
N ARG A 146 -37.67 9.30 -10.98
CA ARG A 146 -38.05 10.62 -11.53
C ARG A 146 -38.23 10.59 -13.04
N LEU A 147 -37.29 9.99 -13.78
CA LEU A 147 -37.37 9.83 -15.22
C LEU A 147 -38.57 8.98 -15.62
N ALA A 148 -38.79 7.84 -14.96
CA ALA A 148 -39.94 6.98 -15.22
C ALA A 148 -41.27 7.69 -14.94
N HIS A 149 -41.34 8.54 -13.91
CA HIS A 149 -42.51 9.36 -13.61
C HIS A 149 -42.72 10.47 -14.64
N ALA A 150 -41.66 11.16 -15.07
CA ALA A 150 -41.73 12.20 -16.09
C ALA A 150 -42.22 11.63 -17.43
N THR A 151 -41.64 10.51 -17.90
CA THR A 151 -42.07 9.84 -19.14
C THR A 151 -43.51 9.34 -19.08
N LYS A 152 -43.99 8.92 -17.89
CA LYS A 152 -45.40 8.54 -17.69
C LYS A 152 -46.35 9.75 -17.67
N ALA A 153 -45.90 10.89 -17.18
CA ALA A 153 -46.69 12.10 -17.10
C ALA A 153 -46.83 12.79 -18.47
N ASP A 154 -45.73 12.87 -19.23
CA ASP A 154 -45.71 13.37 -20.60
C ASP A 154 -44.60 12.66 -21.40
N PRO A 155 -44.94 11.78 -22.37
CA PRO A 155 -43.97 11.09 -23.21
C PRO A 155 -43.17 12.02 -24.14
N ASN A 156 -43.66 13.24 -24.41
CA ASN A 156 -43.05 14.19 -25.33
C ASN A 156 -42.30 15.32 -24.61
N ALA A 157 -42.35 15.38 -23.27
CA ALA A 157 -41.60 16.35 -22.49
C ALA A 157 -40.11 16.04 -22.54
N GLU A 158 -39.28 17.08 -22.65
CA GLU A 158 -37.83 16.92 -22.54
C GLU A 158 -37.45 16.31 -21.18
N PRO A 159 -36.54 15.32 -21.15
CA PRO A 159 -36.10 14.73 -19.90
C PRO A 159 -35.44 15.81 -19.01
N PRO A 160 -35.65 15.78 -17.68
CA PRO A 160 -35.06 16.75 -16.78
C PRO A 160 -33.54 16.82 -16.93
N GLN A 161 -33.00 18.00 -17.23
CA GLN A 161 -31.56 18.18 -17.51
C GLN A 161 -30.66 18.03 -16.27
N ASP A 162 -31.24 17.94 -15.06
CA ASP A 162 -30.54 17.85 -13.78
C ASP A 162 -30.20 16.40 -13.34
N VAL A 163 -30.49 15.39 -14.19
CA VAL A 163 -30.29 13.95 -13.87
C VAL A 163 -28.89 13.40 -14.17
N GLN A 164 -27.87 14.26 -14.26
CA GLN A 164 -26.48 13.87 -14.49
C GLN A 164 -25.85 13.20 -13.26
N ASP A 165 -26.08 11.90 -13.08
CA ASP A 165 -25.70 11.16 -11.87
C ASP A 165 -24.74 9.98 -12.11
N GLN A 166 -24.41 9.68 -13.36
CA GLN A 166 -23.60 8.52 -13.75
C GLN A 166 -22.15 8.89 -14.11
N GLY A 167 -21.30 7.86 -14.11
CA GLY A 167 -20.00 7.87 -14.77
C GLY A 167 -20.05 7.05 -16.05
N PHE A 168 -18.94 7.02 -16.79
CA PHE A 168 -18.79 6.18 -18.00
C PHE A 168 -18.96 4.68 -17.74
N THR A 169 -18.59 4.22 -16.55
CA THR A 169 -18.68 2.82 -16.16
C THR A 169 -19.20 2.70 -14.74
N ARG A 170 -19.75 1.52 -14.44
CA ARG A 170 -20.34 1.25 -13.13
C ARG A 170 -19.34 1.19 -11.97
N PRO A 171 -18.14 0.59 -12.12
CA PRO A 171 -17.17 0.53 -11.02
C PRO A 171 -16.79 1.93 -10.55
N SER A 172 -16.93 2.16 -9.24
CA SER A 172 -16.59 3.43 -8.61
C SER A 172 -15.50 3.31 -7.56
N VAL A 173 -15.23 2.09 -7.08
CA VAL A 173 -14.22 1.83 -6.06
C VAL A 173 -13.24 0.76 -6.56
N LEU A 174 -11.95 1.05 -6.41
CA LEU A 174 -10.87 0.09 -6.69
C LEU A 174 -10.04 -0.13 -5.42
N PHE A 175 -9.89 -1.40 -5.02
CA PHE A 175 -8.89 -1.82 -4.03
C PHE A 175 -7.75 -2.53 -4.74
N LEU A 176 -6.54 -1.99 -4.59
CA LEU A 176 -5.28 -2.64 -4.97
C LEU A 176 -4.65 -3.27 -3.74
N LEU A 177 -4.47 -4.59 -3.79
CA LEU A 177 -3.99 -5.42 -2.69
C LEU A 177 -2.82 -6.30 -3.15
N PRO A 178 -1.86 -6.67 -2.27
CA PRO A 178 -0.75 -7.55 -2.65
C PRO A 178 -1.19 -8.99 -2.94
N SER A 179 -2.23 -9.48 -2.27
CA SER A 179 -2.80 -10.83 -2.44
C SER A 179 -4.29 -10.85 -2.09
N ALA A 180 -4.96 -11.96 -2.38
CA ALA A 180 -6.38 -12.15 -2.05
C ALA A 180 -6.61 -12.21 -0.53
N ILE A 181 -7.30 -11.22 0.04
CA ILE A 181 -7.62 -11.19 1.47
C ILE A 181 -8.80 -12.14 1.74
N THR A 182 -8.51 -13.37 2.13
CA THR A 182 -9.50 -14.36 2.62
C THR A 182 -9.51 -14.46 4.14
N SER A 183 -8.34 -14.37 4.77
CA SER A 183 -8.11 -14.76 6.18
C SER A 183 -8.50 -13.73 7.25
N HIS A 184 -8.85 -12.50 6.87
CA HIS A 184 -9.15 -11.41 7.83
C HIS A 184 -10.62 -11.00 7.85
N THR A 185 -11.45 -11.62 7.00
CA THR A 185 -12.85 -11.26 6.84
C THR A 185 -13.67 -12.17 7.77
N PRO A 186 -14.34 -11.63 8.81
CA PRO A 186 -15.24 -12.44 9.62
C PRO A 186 -16.32 -13.07 8.74
N PRO A 187 -16.87 -14.24 9.12
CA PRO A 187 -17.93 -14.87 8.35
C PRO A 187 -19.10 -13.89 8.17
N PRO A 188 -19.60 -13.73 6.95
CA PRO A 188 -20.58 -12.71 6.66
C PRO A 188 -21.89 -13.03 7.38
N THR A 189 -22.51 -12.01 7.98
CA THR A 189 -23.88 -12.12 8.51
C THR A 189 -24.94 -12.01 7.40
N PHE A 190 -24.51 -11.82 6.15
CA PHE A 190 -25.34 -11.65 4.97
C PHE A 190 -24.97 -12.67 3.89
N GLN A 191 -25.90 -12.96 2.98
CA GLN A 191 -25.68 -13.91 1.90
C GLN A 191 -24.61 -13.40 0.93
N ILE A 192 -23.55 -14.18 0.71
CA ILE A 192 -22.56 -13.94 -0.34
C ILE A 192 -22.77 -14.94 -1.47
N GLU A 193 -23.19 -14.44 -2.63
CA GLU A 193 -23.30 -15.24 -3.85
C GLU A 193 -21.89 -15.52 -4.41
N ASN A 194 -21.69 -16.72 -4.96
CA ASN A 194 -20.41 -17.20 -5.49
C ASN A 194 -19.26 -17.29 -4.46
N GLN A 195 -19.57 -17.31 -3.16
CA GLN A 195 -18.54 -17.47 -2.12
C GLN A 195 -17.77 -18.79 -2.27
N ALA A 196 -18.45 -19.89 -2.61
CA ALA A 196 -17.80 -21.18 -2.84
C ALA A 196 -16.75 -21.12 -3.97
N ARG A 197 -17.04 -20.41 -5.06
CA ARG A 197 -16.07 -20.16 -6.13
C ARG A 197 -14.88 -19.35 -5.63
N PHE A 198 -15.13 -18.33 -4.80
CA PHE A 198 -14.07 -17.46 -4.26
C PHE A 198 -13.12 -18.25 -3.37
N THR A 199 -13.67 -19.06 -2.46
CA THR A 199 -12.88 -19.92 -1.59
C THR A 199 -12.17 -21.01 -2.36
N SER A 200 -12.76 -21.55 -3.45
CA SER A 200 -12.09 -22.53 -4.30
C SER A 200 -10.92 -21.96 -5.10
N GLU A 201 -11.04 -20.72 -5.59
CA GLU A 201 -10.02 -20.09 -6.45
C GLU A 201 -8.92 -19.41 -5.63
N TYR A 202 -9.29 -18.78 -4.51
CA TYR A 202 -8.38 -17.95 -3.71
C TYR A 202 -8.22 -18.41 -2.26
N GLY A 203 -8.89 -19.47 -1.83
CA GLY A 203 -8.62 -20.12 -0.55
C GLY A 203 -7.45 -21.08 -0.65
N LEU A 204 -7.15 -21.73 0.48
CA LEU A 204 -6.19 -22.82 0.50
C LEU A 204 -6.79 -24.07 -0.14
N PRO A 205 -6.00 -24.89 -0.86
CA PRO A 205 -6.47 -26.16 -1.40
C PRO A 205 -7.07 -27.06 -0.31
N PRO A 206 -8.07 -27.91 -0.63
CA PRO A 206 -8.65 -28.83 0.34
C PRO A 206 -7.57 -29.72 0.98
N GLY A 207 -7.49 -29.72 2.31
CA GLY A 207 -6.48 -30.48 3.07
C GLY A 207 -5.11 -29.81 3.18
N ALA A 208 -4.91 -28.62 2.58
CA ALA A 208 -3.69 -27.85 2.78
C ALA A 208 -3.72 -27.13 4.13
N VAL A 209 -2.74 -27.47 4.97
CA VAL A 209 -2.49 -26.80 6.25
C VAL A 209 -1.70 -25.52 6.01
N ASP A 210 -2.21 -24.41 6.53
CA ASP A 210 -1.44 -23.17 6.60
C ASP A 210 -0.43 -23.27 7.73
N LYS A 211 0.80 -23.64 7.38
CA LYS A 211 1.92 -23.77 8.32
C LYS A 211 2.19 -22.48 9.09
N LEU A 212 1.84 -21.31 8.54
CA LEU A 212 2.03 -20.03 9.21
C LEU A 212 0.93 -19.74 10.23
N ALA A 213 -0.32 -20.10 9.91
CA ALA A 213 -1.46 -19.87 10.79
C ALA A 213 -1.56 -20.92 11.91
N GLU A 214 -1.14 -22.16 11.66
CA GLU A 214 -1.20 -23.25 12.65
C GLU A 214 0.03 -23.35 13.57
N ALA A 215 1.13 -22.69 13.21
CA ALA A 215 2.33 -22.71 14.05
C ALA A 215 2.09 -22.04 15.40
N GLU A 216 2.78 -22.55 16.44
CA GLU A 216 2.70 -21.96 17.78
C GLU A 216 3.07 -20.47 17.75
N PRO A 217 2.34 -19.62 18.49
CA PRO A 217 2.63 -18.19 18.57
C PRO A 217 4.11 -17.94 18.93
N GLY A 218 4.80 -17.14 18.11
CA GLY A 218 6.22 -16.84 18.28
C GLY A 218 7.17 -17.71 17.45
N THR A 219 6.68 -18.76 16.81
CA THR A 219 7.47 -19.55 15.83
C THR A 219 7.95 -18.68 14.67
N TYR A 220 7.06 -17.82 14.18
CA TYR A 220 7.34 -16.88 13.10
C TYR A 220 7.05 -15.44 13.54
N PRO A 221 7.74 -14.46 12.94
CA PRO A 221 7.44 -13.06 13.17
C PRO A 221 5.99 -12.71 12.81
N ARG A 222 5.33 -11.94 13.67
CA ARG A 222 3.90 -11.61 13.55
C ARG A 222 3.56 -10.91 12.23
N ASP A 223 4.44 -10.02 11.77
CA ASP A 223 4.28 -9.29 10.51
C ASP A 223 4.33 -10.23 9.29
N HIS A 224 5.21 -11.24 9.35
CA HIS A 224 5.34 -12.26 8.32
C HIS A 224 4.07 -13.11 8.23
N VAL A 225 3.58 -13.61 9.37
CA VAL A 225 2.34 -14.39 9.43
C VAL A 225 1.16 -13.59 8.89
N GLU A 226 1.01 -12.33 9.32
CA GLU A 226 -0.11 -11.49 8.89
C GLU A 226 -0.10 -11.16 7.38
N THR A 227 1.08 -11.14 6.76
CA THR A 227 1.26 -10.83 5.33
C THR A 227 1.10 -12.09 4.46
N PHE A 228 1.55 -13.25 4.94
CA PHE A 228 1.65 -14.47 4.14
C PHE A 228 0.72 -15.62 4.55
N LYS A 229 -0.11 -15.46 5.58
CA LYS A 229 -1.13 -16.45 5.90
C LYS A 229 -2.21 -16.52 4.80
N GLY A 230 -2.71 -17.71 4.54
CA GLY A 230 -3.66 -18.00 3.48
C GLY A 230 -3.02 -18.04 2.10
N ASN A 231 -3.76 -17.60 1.09
CA ASN A 231 -3.29 -17.60 -0.29
C ASN A 231 -2.45 -16.35 -0.59
N VAL A 232 -1.21 -16.59 -1.02
CA VAL A 232 -0.22 -15.54 -1.35
C VAL A 232 -0.12 -15.28 -2.85
N ASP A 233 -1.01 -15.86 -3.66
CA ASP A 233 -1.07 -15.61 -5.09
C ASP A 233 -1.29 -14.12 -5.38
N ASP A 234 -0.36 -13.56 -6.16
CA ASP A 234 -0.35 -12.16 -6.59
C ASP A 234 -1.08 -11.95 -7.93
N ASN A 235 -1.72 -12.99 -8.48
CA ASN A 235 -2.59 -12.92 -9.65
C ASN A 235 -4.08 -12.94 -9.26
N PHE A 236 -4.51 -11.93 -8.51
CA PHE A 236 -5.86 -11.84 -7.96
C PHE A 236 -6.69 -10.76 -8.68
N ARG A 237 -7.94 -11.07 -9.06
CA ARG A 237 -8.90 -10.07 -9.54
C ARG A 237 -10.34 -10.53 -9.37
N VAL A 238 -11.17 -9.71 -8.74
CA VAL A 238 -12.58 -10.01 -8.47
C VAL A 238 -13.41 -8.73 -8.56
N GLY A 239 -14.44 -8.76 -9.42
CA GLY A 239 -15.50 -7.76 -9.38
C GLY A 239 -16.54 -8.13 -8.32
N VAL A 240 -16.91 -7.15 -7.49
CA VAL A 240 -17.90 -7.30 -6.43
C VAL A 240 -19.08 -6.38 -6.72
N LYS A 241 -20.28 -6.96 -6.76
CA LYS A 241 -21.54 -6.25 -6.95
C LYS A 241 -22.33 -6.26 -5.63
N LEU A 242 -22.67 -5.09 -5.12
CA LEU A 242 -23.51 -4.96 -3.95
C LEU A 242 -24.98 -4.99 -4.37
N THR A 243 -25.82 -5.77 -3.69
CA THR A 243 -27.29 -5.73 -3.84
C THR A 243 -27.94 -5.17 -2.58
N ARG A 244 -29.28 -5.13 -2.51
CA ARG A 244 -29.98 -4.66 -1.30
C ARG A 244 -29.79 -5.59 -0.11
N LYS A 245 -29.62 -6.91 -0.35
CA LYS A 245 -29.58 -7.95 0.70
C LYS A 245 -28.39 -8.91 0.58
N SER A 246 -27.71 -8.94 -0.57
CA SER A 246 -26.60 -9.85 -0.85
C SER A 246 -25.38 -9.12 -1.41
N VAL A 247 -24.23 -9.77 -1.35
CA VAL A 247 -23.03 -9.37 -2.08
C VAL A 247 -22.71 -10.45 -3.10
N LYS A 248 -22.58 -10.08 -4.36
CA LYS A 248 -22.24 -11.00 -5.44
C LYS A 248 -20.77 -10.87 -5.80
N MET A 249 -20.03 -11.95 -5.56
CA MET A 249 -18.63 -12.09 -5.97
C MET A 249 -18.55 -12.53 -7.45
N PHE A 250 -17.45 -12.22 -8.12
CA PHE A 250 -17.22 -12.50 -9.55
C PHE A 250 -18.29 -11.89 -10.46
N ALA A 251 -18.71 -10.67 -10.14
CA ALA A 251 -19.37 -9.85 -11.15
C ALA A 251 -18.34 -9.48 -12.23
N GLU A 252 -18.77 -9.45 -13.49
CA GLU A 252 -17.99 -8.86 -14.58
C GLU A 252 -17.62 -7.41 -14.24
N PHE A 253 -16.47 -6.94 -14.71
CA PHE A 253 -15.97 -5.62 -14.32
C PHE A 253 -16.93 -4.49 -14.67
N TYR A 254 -17.51 -4.45 -15.87
CA TYR A 254 -18.52 -3.43 -16.21
C TYR A 254 -19.82 -3.55 -15.40
N GLY A 255 -20.11 -4.74 -14.85
CA GLY A 255 -21.29 -5.01 -14.04
C GLY A 255 -21.10 -4.87 -12.52
N CYS A 256 -19.87 -4.62 -12.05
CA CYS A 256 -19.53 -4.57 -10.63
C CYS A 256 -19.56 -3.15 -10.06
N ASP A 257 -19.61 -3.03 -8.74
CA ASP A 257 -19.53 -1.74 -8.04
C ASP A 257 -18.12 -1.49 -7.47
N VAL A 258 -17.44 -2.58 -7.08
CA VAL A 258 -16.07 -2.58 -6.54
C VAL A 258 -15.19 -3.56 -7.32
N ILE A 259 -13.98 -3.14 -7.65
CA ILE A 259 -12.94 -4.02 -8.16
C ILE A 259 -11.95 -4.29 -7.02
N LEU A 260 -11.76 -5.56 -6.67
CA LEU A 260 -10.70 -6.01 -5.76
C LEU A 260 -9.65 -6.73 -6.61
N ALA A 261 -8.43 -6.23 -6.67
CA ALA A 261 -7.42 -6.88 -7.49
C ALA A 261 -5.99 -6.61 -7.03
N SER A 262 -5.07 -7.45 -7.47
CA SER A 262 -3.66 -7.17 -7.42
C SER A 262 -3.21 -6.36 -8.64
N PRO A 263 -2.12 -5.58 -8.54
CA PRO A 263 -1.60 -4.84 -9.68
C PRO A 263 -1.25 -5.75 -10.88
N LEU A 264 -0.68 -6.92 -10.62
CA LEU A 264 -0.38 -7.91 -11.65
C LEU A 264 -1.67 -8.48 -12.29
N GLY A 265 -2.67 -8.82 -11.46
CA GLY A 265 -3.95 -9.35 -11.94
C GLY A 265 -4.68 -8.38 -12.88
N LEU A 266 -4.68 -7.09 -12.55
CA LEU A 266 -5.25 -6.06 -13.44
C LEU A 266 -4.40 -5.83 -14.69
N ARG A 267 -3.07 -5.75 -14.56
CA ARG A 267 -2.20 -5.60 -15.73
C ARG A 267 -2.44 -6.69 -16.76
N ARG A 268 -2.51 -7.95 -16.32
CA ARG A 268 -2.80 -9.09 -17.21
C ARG A 268 -4.18 -8.97 -17.85
N SER A 269 -5.19 -8.50 -17.13
CA SER A 269 -6.54 -8.27 -17.68
C SER A 269 -6.51 -7.20 -18.76
N ILE A 270 -5.87 -6.05 -18.49
CA ILE A 270 -5.75 -4.92 -19.42
C ILE A 270 -4.98 -5.32 -20.68
N GLU A 271 -3.86 -6.03 -20.54
CA GLU A 271 -3.05 -6.48 -21.68
C GLU A 271 -3.81 -7.51 -22.53
N LYS A 272 -4.60 -8.39 -21.90
CA LYS A 272 -5.41 -9.40 -22.59
C LYS A 272 -6.58 -8.78 -23.36
N GLU A 273 -7.32 -7.88 -22.72
CA GLU A 273 -8.52 -7.25 -23.30
C GLU A 273 -8.16 -6.05 -24.17
N LYS A 274 -6.93 -5.52 -24.06
CA LYS A 274 -6.47 -4.24 -24.65
C LYS A 274 -7.38 -3.06 -24.30
N ASN A 275 -8.18 -3.21 -23.24
CA ASN A 275 -9.18 -2.27 -22.77
C ASN A 275 -9.05 -2.15 -21.23
N ALA A 276 -9.22 -0.92 -20.72
CA ALA A 276 -9.24 -0.59 -19.30
C ALA A 276 -10.38 0.39 -18.97
N ASP A 277 -11.42 0.48 -19.80
CA ASP A 277 -12.50 1.47 -19.70
C ASP A 277 -13.28 1.31 -18.38
N TYR A 278 -13.31 0.11 -17.79
CA TYR A 278 -13.85 -0.14 -16.45
C TYR A 278 -13.12 0.62 -15.32
N LEU A 279 -11.96 1.24 -15.59
CA LEU A 279 -11.21 2.11 -14.67
C LEU A 279 -11.48 3.62 -14.88
N SER A 280 -12.28 4.00 -15.87
CA SER A 280 -12.58 5.41 -16.19
C SER A 280 -13.36 6.11 -15.07
N SER A 281 -14.24 5.39 -14.38
CA SER A 281 -15.20 5.96 -13.42
C SER A 281 -14.85 5.72 -11.95
N ILE A 282 -13.61 5.34 -11.65
CA ILE A 282 -13.14 5.17 -10.28
C ILE A 282 -13.13 6.51 -9.55
N GLU A 283 -13.94 6.62 -8.51
CA GLU A 283 -14.08 7.78 -7.62
C GLU A 283 -13.31 7.58 -6.30
N VAL A 284 -13.13 6.32 -5.85
CA VAL A 284 -12.32 5.97 -4.67
C VAL A 284 -11.30 4.90 -5.02
N LEU A 285 -10.03 5.21 -4.81
CA LEU A 285 -8.90 4.28 -4.94
C LEU A 285 -8.35 3.97 -3.55
N VAL A 286 -8.23 2.69 -3.21
CA VAL A 286 -7.55 2.23 -2.00
C VAL A 286 -6.37 1.37 -2.42
N ILE A 287 -5.16 1.72 -1.97
CA ILE A 287 -3.98 0.87 -2.10
C ILE A 287 -3.55 0.48 -0.69
N ASP A 288 -3.71 -0.80 -0.38
CA ASP A 288 -3.36 -1.34 0.94
C ASP A 288 -2.02 -2.07 0.88
N GLN A 289 -1.25 -1.98 1.97
CA GLN A 289 0.08 -2.58 2.11
C GLN A 289 1.04 -2.19 0.98
N LEU A 290 1.23 -0.89 0.77
CA LEU A 290 2.20 -0.36 -0.20
C LEU A 290 3.62 -0.90 0.02
N ASP A 291 4.01 -1.18 1.26
CA ASP A 291 5.26 -1.83 1.60
C ASP A 291 5.35 -3.24 1.01
N ALA A 292 4.33 -4.08 1.15
CA ALA A 292 4.31 -5.41 0.52
C ALA A 292 4.28 -5.33 -1.02
N LEU A 293 3.57 -4.34 -1.59
CA LEU A 293 3.56 -4.09 -3.03
C LEU A 293 4.91 -3.63 -3.57
N SER A 294 5.71 -2.89 -2.79
CA SER A 294 7.08 -2.54 -3.16
C SER A 294 8.02 -3.75 -3.23
N MET A 295 7.73 -4.79 -2.43
CA MET A 295 8.45 -6.07 -2.47
C MET A 295 7.99 -6.98 -3.62
N GLN A 296 6.94 -6.61 -4.35
CA GLN A 296 6.55 -7.22 -5.64
C GLN A 296 7.15 -6.41 -6.79
N ASN A 297 6.53 -6.36 -7.96
CA ASN A 297 7.00 -5.51 -9.05
C ASN A 297 6.25 -4.17 -9.04
N TRP A 298 6.95 -3.10 -8.64
CA TRP A 298 6.40 -1.75 -8.53
C TRP A 298 5.90 -1.18 -9.87
N ASP A 299 6.42 -1.65 -11.00
CA ASP A 299 5.95 -1.20 -12.32
C ASP A 299 4.51 -1.66 -12.60
N HIS A 300 4.03 -2.73 -11.98
CA HIS A 300 2.62 -3.11 -12.09
C HIS A 300 1.70 -2.08 -11.44
N VAL A 301 2.10 -1.50 -10.30
CA VAL A 301 1.35 -0.43 -9.63
C VAL A 301 1.32 0.80 -10.53
N LYS A 302 2.47 1.26 -11.02
CA LYS A 302 2.56 2.41 -11.95
C LYS A 302 1.72 2.19 -13.20
N PHE A 303 1.77 0.98 -13.77
CA PHE A 303 0.99 0.61 -14.95
C PHE A 303 -0.49 0.81 -14.69
N VAL A 304 -1.07 0.20 -13.66
CA VAL A 304 -2.51 0.30 -13.36
C VAL A 304 -2.93 1.75 -13.13
N LEU A 305 -2.14 2.53 -12.38
CA LEU A 305 -2.44 3.93 -12.11
C LEU A 305 -2.40 4.80 -13.37
N SER A 306 -1.61 4.43 -14.39
CA SER A 306 -1.59 5.16 -15.67
C SER A 306 -2.87 5.00 -16.50
N TYR A 307 -3.67 3.96 -16.24
CA TYR A 307 -4.96 3.71 -16.90
C TYR A 307 -6.17 4.24 -16.11
N LEU A 308 -5.99 4.71 -14.87
CA LEU A 308 -7.09 5.24 -14.07
C LEU A 308 -7.64 6.54 -14.64
N ASN A 309 -8.97 6.67 -14.62
CA ASN A 309 -9.70 7.88 -15.04
C ASN A 309 -9.36 8.38 -16.45
N LYS A 310 -8.91 7.50 -17.34
CA LYS A 310 -8.82 7.80 -18.77
C LYS A 310 -10.22 7.83 -19.37
N LEU A 311 -10.38 8.66 -20.40
CA LEU A 311 -11.60 8.65 -21.20
C LEU A 311 -11.75 7.26 -21.83
N PRO A 312 -12.94 6.65 -21.73
CA PRO A 312 -13.15 5.32 -22.29
C PRO A 312 -13.03 5.36 -23.81
N LYS A 313 -12.55 4.26 -24.39
CA LYS A 313 -12.46 4.12 -25.86
C LYS A 313 -13.78 3.66 -26.46
N GLU A 314 -14.53 2.85 -25.71
CA GLU A 314 -15.82 2.29 -26.11
C GLU A 314 -16.94 2.85 -25.21
N SER A 315 -18.16 2.94 -25.74
CA SER A 315 -19.29 3.55 -25.02
C SER A 315 -19.94 2.63 -23.99
N HIS A 316 -19.84 1.30 -24.10
CA HIS A 316 -20.39 0.31 -23.14
C HIS A 316 -21.83 0.62 -22.66
N ASP A 317 -22.72 1.01 -23.58
CA ASP A 317 -24.11 1.41 -23.31
C ASP A 317 -24.27 2.63 -22.35
N THR A 318 -23.25 3.50 -22.29
CA THR A 318 -23.30 4.73 -21.49
C THR A 318 -24.36 5.70 -22.01
N ASP A 319 -25.26 6.13 -21.13
CA ASP A 319 -26.17 7.24 -21.38
C ASP A 319 -25.48 8.58 -21.13
N PHE A 320 -24.98 9.21 -22.21
CA PHE A 320 -24.27 10.49 -22.14
C PHE A 320 -25.12 11.64 -21.58
N SER A 321 -26.46 11.56 -21.67
CA SER A 321 -27.34 12.59 -21.10
C SER A 321 -27.29 12.63 -19.56
N ARG A 322 -26.89 11.51 -18.95
CA ARG A 322 -26.80 11.31 -17.51
C ARG A 322 -25.38 11.36 -16.96
N LEU A 323 -24.41 11.59 -17.83
CA LEU A 323 -23.01 11.64 -17.43
C LEU A 323 -22.73 12.97 -16.73
N LYS A 324 -22.00 12.92 -15.59
CA LYS A 324 -21.60 14.16 -14.91
C LYS A 324 -20.67 14.99 -15.80
N PRO A 325 -20.80 16.33 -15.85
CA PRO A 325 -20.03 17.17 -16.75
C PRO A 325 -18.51 17.00 -16.60
N TRP A 326 -18.03 16.90 -15.36
CA TRP A 326 -16.62 16.73 -15.06
C TRP A 326 -16.02 15.38 -15.54
N TYR A 327 -16.84 14.36 -15.85
CA TYR A 327 -16.34 13.16 -16.54
C TYR A 327 -16.03 13.45 -18.01
N LEU A 328 -16.91 14.18 -18.70
CA LEU A 328 -16.74 14.57 -20.10
C LEU A 328 -15.51 15.45 -20.31
N GLU A 329 -15.25 16.34 -19.36
CA GLU A 329 -14.10 17.25 -19.37
C GLU A 329 -12.78 16.57 -18.95
N GLY A 330 -12.82 15.28 -18.58
CA GLY A 330 -11.63 14.56 -18.12
C GLY A 330 -11.15 14.96 -16.72
N HIS A 331 -12.02 15.57 -15.91
CA HIS A 331 -11.68 16.09 -14.59
C HIS A 331 -11.79 15.06 -13.45
N ALA A 332 -12.14 13.81 -13.76
CA ALA A 332 -12.33 12.74 -12.76
C ALA A 332 -11.09 12.51 -11.87
N ALA A 333 -9.88 12.66 -12.42
CA ALA A 333 -8.63 12.52 -11.65
C ALA A 333 -8.48 13.57 -10.53
N TYR A 334 -9.08 14.76 -10.70
CA TYR A 334 -9.07 15.83 -9.70
C TYR A 334 -10.07 15.63 -8.57
N LEU A 335 -11.03 14.72 -8.72
CA LEU A 335 -12.04 14.43 -7.68
C LEU A 335 -11.83 13.06 -7.03
N ARG A 336 -11.09 12.16 -7.68
CA ARG A 336 -10.85 10.82 -7.14
C ARG A 336 -10.14 10.91 -5.79
N GLN A 337 -10.76 10.32 -4.77
CA GLN A 337 -10.15 10.15 -3.47
C GLN A 337 -9.22 8.92 -3.49
N SER A 338 -7.94 9.13 -3.20
CA SER A 338 -6.94 8.07 -3.15
C SER A 338 -6.45 7.85 -1.71
N ILE A 339 -6.55 6.61 -1.22
CA ILE A 339 -6.25 6.22 0.15
C ILE A 339 -5.11 5.20 0.12
N PHE A 340 -3.95 5.60 0.63
CA PHE A 340 -2.73 4.80 0.65
C PHE A 340 -2.43 4.35 2.07
N LEU A 341 -2.24 3.04 2.26
CA LEU A 341 -1.80 2.46 3.52
C LEU A 341 -0.44 1.79 3.34
N ALA A 342 0.50 2.13 4.22
CA ALA A 342 1.80 1.49 4.29
C ALA A 342 2.17 1.21 5.75
N ALA A 343 2.97 0.18 5.99
CA ALA A 343 3.63 -0.02 7.28
C ALA A 343 4.68 1.08 7.55
N HIS A 344 5.33 1.53 6.48
CA HIS A 344 6.34 2.58 6.46
C HIS A 344 6.39 3.31 5.12
N GLU A 345 7.03 4.47 5.10
CA GLU A 345 7.15 5.28 3.90
C GLU A 345 8.37 4.90 3.06
N THR A 346 8.16 4.78 1.74
CA THR A 346 9.22 4.53 0.75
C THR A 346 9.36 5.73 -0.21
N PRO A 347 10.54 5.95 -0.82
CA PRO A 347 10.72 6.95 -1.86
C PRO A 347 9.68 6.81 -3.00
N GLU A 348 9.37 5.59 -3.38
CA GLU A 348 8.43 5.24 -4.44
C GLU A 348 7.00 5.65 -4.08
N ALA A 349 6.55 5.33 -2.86
CA ALA A 349 5.23 5.72 -2.38
C ALA A 349 5.14 7.26 -2.22
N ARG A 350 6.20 7.91 -1.75
CA ARG A 350 6.26 9.38 -1.67
C ARG A 350 6.20 10.03 -3.05
N ALA A 351 6.91 9.49 -4.03
CA ALA A 351 6.87 9.96 -5.41
C ALA A 351 5.46 9.82 -6.00
N LEU A 352 4.76 8.71 -5.69
CA LEU A 352 3.39 8.50 -6.11
C LEU A 352 2.42 9.52 -5.47
N TYR A 353 2.55 9.75 -4.16
CA TYR A 353 1.78 10.77 -3.44
C TYR A 353 1.97 12.18 -4.03
N ASN A 354 3.21 12.54 -4.37
CA ASN A 354 3.53 13.85 -4.91
C ASN A 354 3.07 14.04 -6.37
N ASN A 355 3.19 13.02 -7.21
CA ASN A 355 3.04 13.15 -8.67
C ASN A 355 1.71 12.63 -9.22
N SER A 356 1.08 11.63 -8.59
CA SER A 356 -0.09 10.94 -9.16
C SER A 356 -1.40 11.26 -8.47
N LEU A 357 -1.32 11.82 -7.26
CA LEU A 357 -2.49 12.32 -6.55
C LEU A 357 -2.79 13.73 -7.04
N MET A 358 -4.02 14.02 -7.44
CA MET A 358 -4.40 15.31 -8.04
C MET A 358 -5.68 15.88 -7.44
N ASN A 359 -6.10 15.38 -6.28
CA ASN A 359 -7.36 15.77 -5.71
C ASN A 359 -7.39 17.25 -5.30
N VAL A 360 -8.35 18.00 -5.83
CA VAL A 360 -8.51 19.45 -5.57
C VAL A 360 -9.05 19.74 -4.17
N ALA A 361 -9.67 18.77 -3.50
CA ALA A 361 -10.01 18.91 -2.08
C ALA A 361 -8.77 18.96 -1.17
N GLY A 362 -7.61 18.52 -1.68
CA GLY A 362 -6.36 18.46 -0.95
C GLY A 362 -5.91 17.03 -0.65
N LYS A 363 -4.77 16.94 0.03
CA LYS A 363 -4.12 15.69 0.42
C LYS A 363 -3.63 15.76 1.86
N ILE A 364 -3.75 14.65 2.57
CA ILE A 364 -3.32 14.50 3.95
C ILE A 364 -2.28 13.39 4.02
N ARG A 365 -1.16 13.65 4.67
CA ARG A 365 -0.12 12.66 4.94
C ARG A 365 0.21 12.61 6.42
N THR A 366 0.12 11.43 7.02
CA THR A 366 0.56 11.23 8.41
C THR A 366 2.09 11.25 8.52
N GLN A 367 2.60 11.75 9.63
CA GLN A 367 4.02 11.76 9.98
C GLN A 367 4.22 10.96 11.26
N LYS A 368 5.10 9.97 11.18
CA LYS A 368 5.52 9.18 12.33
C LYS A 368 6.96 9.49 12.67
N HIS A 369 7.21 9.75 13.94
CA HIS A 369 8.55 9.76 14.51
C HIS A 369 8.96 8.31 14.82
N TRP A 370 10.14 7.90 14.36
CA TRP A 370 10.63 6.53 14.54
C TRP A 370 11.65 6.46 15.67
N PRO A 371 11.45 5.57 16.66
CA PRO A 371 12.51 5.24 17.62
C PRO A 371 13.59 4.40 16.95
N PRO A 372 14.83 4.41 17.48
CA PRO A 372 15.88 3.50 17.03
C PRO A 372 15.47 2.05 17.21
N VAL A 373 15.94 1.20 16.30
CA VAL A 373 15.72 -0.24 16.35
C VAL A 373 16.55 -0.87 17.47
N SER A 374 15.98 -1.86 18.16
CA SER A 374 16.70 -2.62 19.17
C SER A 374 17.78 -3.50 18.52
N VAL A 375 18.99 -3.42 19.06
CA VAL A 375 20.17 -4.16 18.62
C VAL A 375 20.67 -5.01 19.79
N PRO A 376 21.14 -6.25 19.56
CA PRO A 376 21.77 -7.04 20.61
C PRO A 376 22.95 -6.31 21.26
N GLU A 377 23.11 -6.49 22.56
CA GLU A 377 24.17 -5.83 23.33
C GLU A 377 25.57 -6.20 22.79
N GLY A 378 26.49 -5.23 22.82
CA GLY A 378 27.87 -5.41 22.40
C GLY A 378 28.14 -5.27 20.90
N ILE A 379 27.13 -5.24 20.03
CA ILE A 379 27.33 -4.99 18.60
C ILE A 379 27.42 -3.48 18.31
N GLN A 380 28.54 -3.06 17.74
CA GLN A 380 28.68 -1.70 17.20
C GLN A 380 28.21 -1.64 15.75
N GLN A 381 27.19 -0.82 15.49
CA GLN A 381 26.72 -0.53 14.13
C GLN A 381 27.57 0.58 13.51
N ASN A 382 28.40 0.22 12.54
CA ASN A 382 29.20 1.21 11.81
C ASN A 382 28.46 1.66 10.54
N PHE A 383 27.92 2.88 10.56
CA PHE A 383 27.30 3.51 9.40
C PHE A 383 28.37 4.16 8.53
N VAL A 384 28.58 3.62 7.33
CA VAL A 384 29.59 4.09 6.38
C VAL A 384 28.91 4.94 5.32
N HIS A 385 29.23 6.23 5.28
CA HIS A 385 28.73 7.14 4.24
C HIS A 385 29.53 7.01 2.94
N PHE A 386 28.85 7.19 1.81
CA PHE A 386 29.50 7.46 0.53
C PHE A 386 28.86 8.66 -0.17
N ASP A 387 29.70 9.47 -0.81
CA ASP A 387 29.25 10.70 -1.44
C ASP A 387 28.46 10.42 -2.72
N CYS A 388 27.27 11.00 -2.78
CA CYS A 388 26.43 10.99 -3.96
C CYS A 388 25.76 12.35 -4.17
N THR A 389 26.07 13.01 -5.29
CA THR A 389 25.50 14.32 -5.63
C THR A 389 24.13 14.21 -6.26
N SER A 390 23.89 13.18 -7.07
CA SER A 390 22.70 13.00 -7.91
C SER A 390 21.99 11.68 -7.60
N PRO A 391 20.65 11.67 -7.42
CA PRO A 391 19.92 10.43 -7.12
C PRO A 391 19.95 9.42 -8.26
N LYS A 392 20.23 9.86 -9.50
CA LYS A 392 20.33 8.97 -10.67
C LYS A 392 21.61 8.14 -10.66
N ASP A 393 22.70 8.71 -10.13
CA ASP A 393 24.01 8.09 -10.12
C ASP A 393 24.26 7.28 -8.83
N GLU A 394 23.28 7.28 -7.91
CA GLU A 394 23.36 6.68 -6.59
C GLU A 394 23.73 5.19 -6.65
N ALA A 395 23.00 4.41 -7.45
CA ALA A 395 23.25 2.97 -7.59
C ALA A 395 24.66 2.68 -8.14
N ASP A 396 25.16 3.50 -9.08
CA ASP A 396 26.49 3.34 -9.65
C ASP A 396 27.60 3.75 -8.69
N LYS A 397 27.41 4.85 -7.96
CA LYS A 397 28.33 5.32 -6.92
C LYS A 397 28.40 4.34 -5.75
N ARG A 398 27.27 3.79 -5.31
CA ARG A 398 27.21 2.75 -4.28
C ARG A 398 27.98 1.50 -4.73
N PHE A 399 27.72 1.02 -5.94
CA PHE A 399 28.42 -0.14 -6.49
C PHE A 399 29.93 0.11 -6.62
N HIS A 400 30.31 1.30 -7.08
CA HIS A 400 31.71 1.69 -7.18
C HIS A 400 32.39 1.73 -5.81
N TYR A 401 31.79 2.39 -4.81
CA TYR A 401 32.34 2.45 -3.45
C TYR A 401 32.45 1.05 -2.83
N PHE A 402 31.42 0.22 -3.00
CA PHE A 402 31.41 -1.15 -2.51
C PHE A 402 32.57 -1.97 -3.09
N THR A 403 32.80 -1.88 -4.40
CA THR A 403 33.81 -2.68 -5.10
C THR A 403 35.24 -2.16 -4.94
N THR A 404 35.43 -0.86 -4.73
CA THR A 404 36.76 -0.24 -4.66
C THR A 404 37.28 -0.02 -3.25
N GLN A 405 36.40 0.24 -2.28
CA GLN A 405 36.79 0.57 -0.91
C GLN A 405 36.35 -0.51 0.07
N LEU A 406 35.05 -0.80 0.11
CA LEU A 406 34.46 -1.61 1.17
C LEU A 406 34.85 -3.09 1.07
N LEU A 407 34.59 -3.72 -0.07
CA LEU A 407 34.87 -5.14 -0.28
C LEU A 407 36.38 -5.44 -0.23
N PRO A 408 37.30 -4.66 -0.86
CA PRO A 408 38.73 -4.88 -0.69
C PRO A 408 39.21 -4.73 0.75
N SER A 409 38.64 -3.80 1.55
CA SER A 409 38.95 -3.67 2.98
C SER A 409 38.53 -4.93 3.76
N VAL A 410 37.35 -5.48 3.46
CA VAL A 410 36.83 -6.70 4.08
C VAL A 410 37.68 -7.92 3.69
N LEU A 411 38.07 -8.04 2.43
CA LEU A 411 38.90 -9.16 1.93
C LEU A 411 40.33 -9.14 2.48
N LYS A 412 40.91 -7.96 2.73
CA LYS A 412 42.24 -7.82 3.36
C LYS A 412 42.24 -8.17 4.84
N SER A 413 41.09 -8.13 5.50
CA SER A 413 40.98 -8.44 6.92
C SER A 413 41.02 -9.95 7.16
N ALA A 414 41.93 -10.40 8.03
CA ALA A 414 42.01 -11.81 8.43
C ALA A 414 40.75 -12.31 9.14
N VAL A 415 39.98 -11.39 9.76
CA VAL A 415 38.76 -11.71 10.51
C VAL A 415 37.50 -11.56 9.64
N GLN A 416 37.49 -10.61 8.71
CA GLN A 416 36.30 -10.32 7.88
C GLN A 416 36.29 -11.02 6.51
N SER A 417 37.38 -11.70 6.15
CA SER A 417 37.48 -12.45 4.89
C SER A 417 36.74 -13.80 4.92
N ALA A 418 36.23 -14.22 6.07
CA ALA A 418 35.41 -15.42 6.26
C ALA A 418 34.12 -15.10 7.02
N ASN A 419 33.11 -15.97 6.87
CA ASN A 419 31.85 -15.89 7.61
C ASN A 419 31.11 -14.56 7.44
N THR A 420 31.19 -13.99 6.23
CA THR A 420 30.64 -12.67 5.90
C THR A 420 29.34 -12.79 5.11
N VAL A 421 28.29 -12.15 5.61
CA VAL A 421 27.00 -12.03 4.93
C VAL A 421 26.90 -10.64 4.32
N VAL A 422 26.56 -10.58 3.03
CA VAL A 422 26.25 -9.33 2.33
C VAL A 422 24.75 -9.25 2.08
N PHE A 423 24.09 -8.33 2.76
CA PHE A 423 22.66 -8.06 2.58
C PHE A 423 22.45 -6.97 1.54
N ILE A 424 21.61 -7.24 0.54
CA ILE A 424 21.40 -6.35 -0.61
C ILE A 424 19.90 -6.06 -0.75
N PRO A 425 19.46 -4.82 -0.46
CA PRO A 425 18.06 -4.41 -0.59
C PRO A 425 17.48 -4.56 -2.01
N SER A 426 18.20 -4.06 -3.01
CA SER A 426 17.75 -4.01 -4.40
C SER A 426 18.04 -5.29 -5.17
N SER A 427 17.03 -5.89 -5.81
CA SER A 427 17.22 -7.04 -6.71
C SER A 427 18.11 -6.72 -7.91
N PHE A 428 18.09 -5.47 -8.40
CA PHE A 428 18.94 -5.04 -9.50
C PHE A 428 20.41 -5.01 -9.08
N ASP A 429 20.69 -4.43 -7.91
CA ASP A 429 22.06 -4.42 -7.37
C ASP A 429 22.53 -5.81 -6.96
N PHE A 430 21.63 -6.68 -6.51
CA PHE A 430 21.97 -8.07 -6.21
C PHE A 430 22.61 -8.78 -7.40
N ILE A 431 22.05 -8.62 -8.60
CA ILE A 431 22.60 -9.19 -9.83
C ILE A 431 23.98 -8.58 -10.15
N ARG A 432 24.15 -7.27 -9.96
CA ARG A 432 25.43 -6.57 -10.19
C ARG A 432 26.53 -7.08 -9.25
N VAL A 433 26.23 -7.14 -7.95
CA VAL A 433 27.16 -7.63 -6.92
C VAL A 433 27.48 -9.11 -7.15
N GLN A 434 26.48 -9.94 -7.44
CA GLN A 434 26.68 -11.35 -7.78
C GLN A 434 27.64 -11.52 -8.96
N ASN A 435 27.43 -10.77 -10.04
CA ASN A 435 28.29 -10.83 -11.23
C ASN A 435 29.71 -10.34 -10.93
N TYR A 436 29.87 -9.36 -10.04
CA TYR A 436 31.19 -8.94 -9.58
C TYR A 436 31.92 -10.05 -8.81
N PHE A 437 31.25 -10.68 -7.84
CA PHE A 437 31.81 -11.82 -7.08
C PHE A 437 32.18 -13.00 -7.97
N ARG A 438 31.41 -13.27 -9.04
CA ARG A 438 31.75 -14.31 -10.04
C ARG A 438 33.04 -14.02 -10.80
N LYS A 439 33.32 -12.74 -11.10
CA LYS A 439 34.52 -12.32 -11.85
C LYS A 439 35.77 -12.25 -10.97
N HIS A 440 35.60 -12.04 -9.67
CA HIS A 440 36.72 -11.91 -8.74
C HIS A 440 37.24 -13.30 -8.34
N SER A 441 38.29 -13.77 -9.02
CA SER A 441 38.96 -15.03 -8.72
C SER A 441 39.51 -15.02 -7.29
N GLY A 442 39.19 -16.06 -6.51
CA GLY A 442 39.68 -16.24 -5.13
C GLY A 442 38.64 -16.09 -4.02
N VAL A 443 37.43 -15.60 -4.31
CA VAL A 443 36.37 -15.46 -3.30
C VAL A 443 35.35 -16.58 -3.42
N SER A 444 35.24 -17.43 -2.39
CA SER A 444 34.21 -18.45 -2.33
C SER A 444 32.91 -17.86 -1.78
N PHE A 445 31.83 -17.93 -2.54
CA PHE A 445 30.53 -17.39 -2.11
C PHE A 445 29.35 -18.32 -2.44
N ALA A 446 28.26 -18.13 -1.70
CA ALA A 446 26.95 -18.70 -1.95
C ALA A 446 25.90 -17.59 -2.09
N ILE A 447 24.74 -17.94 -2.65
CA ILE A 447 23.66 -16.98 -2.92
C ILE A 447 22.35 -17.46 -2.28
N LEU A 448 21.58 -16.50 -1.79
CA LEU A 448 20.19 -16.66 -1.37
C LEU A 448 19.38 -15.53 -2.00
N SER A 449 18.64 -15.89 -3.05
CA SER A 449 17.76 -14.98 -3.80
C SER A 449 16.33 -15.50 -3.79
N GLU A 450 15.39 -14.64 -4.17
CA GLU A 450 13.96 -14.97 -4.27
C GLU A 450 13.65 -16.21 -5.13
N TYR A 451 14.49 -16.52 -6.11
CA TYR A 451 14.37 -17.68 -6.99
C TYR A 451 15.01 -18.96 -6.43
N SER A 452 15.66 -18.89 -5.26
CA SER A 452 16.36 -20.05 -4.69
C SER A 452 15.35 -21.10 -4.21
N THR A 453 15.54 -22.35 -4.64
CA THR A 453 14.71 -23.47 -4.19
C THR A 453 15.06 -23.86 -2.76
N ASN A 454 14.15 -24.55 -2.05
CA ASN A 454 14.42 -25.02 -0.68
C ASN A 454 15.68 -25.90 -0.60
N GLN A 455 15.99 -26.67 -1.65
CA GLN A 455 17.19 -27.49 -1.72
C GLN A 455 18.45 -26.62 -1.85
N ASP A 456 18.44 -25.63 -2.73
CA ASP A 456 19.58 -24.73 -2.93
C ASP A 456 19.85 -23.89 -1.70
N ILE A 457 18.79 -23.41 -1.03
CA ILE A 457 18.90 -22.68 0.23
C ILE A 457 19.58 -23.55 1.29
N SER A 458 19.16 -24.81 1.43
CA SER A 458 19.78 -25.74 2.39
C SER A 458 21.25 -25.98 2.08
N ARG A 459 21.60 -26.22 0.81
CA ARG A 459 22.99 -26.43 0.36
C ARG A 459 23.86 -25.21 0.60
N ALA A 460 23.38 -24.02 0.23
CA ALA A 460 24.10 -22.75 0.41
C ALA A 460 24.41 -22.48 1.89
N ARG A 461 23.41 -22.67 2.76
CA ARG A 461 23.58 -22.49 4.22
C ARG A 461 24.55 -23.47 4.82
N GLN A 462 24.45 -24.76 4.48
CA GLN A 462 25.39 -25.77 4.96
C GLN A 462 26.81 -25.45 4.50
N ALA A 463 26.99 -25.06 3.24
CA ALA A 463 28.30 -24.70 2.71
C ALA A 463 28.90 -23.47 3.40
N PHE A 464 28.07 -22.47 3.74
CA PHE A 464 28.50 -21.30 4.50
C PHE A 464 28.86 -21.65 5.96
N PHE A 465 28.01 -22.40 6.65
CA PHE A 465 28.22 -22.79 8.05
C PHE A 465 29.51 -23.62 8.25
N HIS A 466 29.81 -24.54 7.34
CA HIS A 466 31.04 -25.35 7.38
C HIS A 466 32.28 -24.60 6.85
N GLY A 467 32.17 -23.31 6.52
CA GLY A 467 33.29 -22.51 6.00
C GLY A 467 33.73 -22.86 4.58
N LYS A 468 33.01 -23.73 3.85
CA LYS A 468 33.30 -24.03 2.43
C LYS A 468 33.09 -22.81 1.53
N LYS A 469 32.20 -21.90 1.95
CA LYS A 469 31.92 -20.62 1.30
C LYS A 469 32.12 -19.51 2.32
N SER A 470 33.07 -18.63 2.05
CA SER A 470 33.43 -17.51 2.93
C SER A 470 32.38 -16.40 2.94
N PHE A 471 31.66 -16.23 1.82
CA PHE A 471 30.64 -15.19 1.65
C PHE A 471 29.25 -15.76 1.38
N LEU A 472 28.22 -15.07 1.87
CA LEU A 472 26.83 -15.36 1.57
C LEU A 472 26.12 -14.07 1.13
N LEU A 473 25.64 -14.04 -0.12
CA LEU A 473 24.88 -12.92 -0.65
C LEU A 473 23.38 -13.16 -0.43
N ILE A 474 22.69 -12.22 0.20
CA ILE A 474 21.26 -12.33 0.52
C ILE A 474 20.52 -11.14 -0.09
N SER A 475 19.46 -11.39 -0.86
CA SER A 475 18.55 -10.31 -1.28
C SER A 475 17.47 -10.04 -0.23
N GLU A 476 17.01 -8.79 -0.13
CA GLU A 476 15.92 -8.44 0.79
C GLU A 476 14.63 -9.19 0.46
N ARG A 477 14.29 -9.33 -0.82
CA ARG A 477 13.11 -10.10 -1.25
C ARG A 477 13.18 -11.57 -0.86
N PHE A 478 14.37 -12.17 -0.87
CA PHE A 478 14.54 -13.52 -0.32
C PHE A 478 14.14 -13.56 1.15
N HIS A 479 14.65 -12.63 1.95
CA HIS A 479 14.34 -12.56 3.38
C HIS A 479 12.86 -12.23 3.62
N PHE A 480 12.24 -11.38 2.81
CA PHE A 480 10.81 -11.05 2.85
C PHE A 480 9.93 -12.27 2.58
N TYR A 481 10.14 -13.01 1.48
CA TYR A 481 9.27 -14.14 1.11
C TYR A 481 9.57 -15.43 1.90
N LYS A 482 10.85 -15.73 2.18
CA LYS A 482 11.28 -17.03 2.71
C LYS A 482 11.60 -17.01 4.21
N ARG A 483 11.24 -15.94 4.92
CA ARG A 483 11.35 -15.82 6.38
C ARG A 483 10.68 -16.97 7.15
N HIS A 484 9.60 -17.52 6.59
CA HIS A 484 8.72 -18.50 7.24
C HIS A 484 9.22 -19.93 7.29
N VAL A 485 10.32 -20.30 6.64
CA VAL A 485 10.60 -21.72 6.52
C VAL A 485 11.48 -22.18 7.73
N PRO A 486 11.06 -23.11 8.60
CA PRO A 486 11.91 -23.55 9.71
C PRO A 486 12.96 -24.53 9.17
N PRO A 487 14.26 -24.37 9.48
CA PRO A 487 14.87 -23.34 10.32
C PRO A 487 15.81 -22.44 9.47
N TYR A 488 15.35 -21.42 8.72
CA TYR A 488 16.25 -20.53 7.95
C TYR A 488 16.92 -19.41 8.76
N LYS A 489 17.23 -19.65 10.03
CA LYS A 489 18.19 -18.80 10.75
C LYS A 489 19.59 -19.13 10.22
N ILE A 490 20.32 -18.11 9.76
CA ILE A 490 21.61 -18.31 9.10
C ILE A 490 22.68 -18.34 10.19
N ARG A 491 23.22 -19.54 10.45
CA ARG A 491 24.28 -19.76 11.43
C ARG A 491 25.66 -19.51 10.83
N GLY A 492 26.65 -19.29 11.68
CA GLY A 492 28.04 -19.05 11.29
C GLY A 492 28.28 -17.64 10.77
N ILE A 493 27.44 -16.66 11.13
CA ILE A 493 27.66 -15.25 10.75
C ILE A 493 28.60 -14.62 11.77
N ARG A 494 29.70 -14.02 11.30
CA ARG A 494 30.60 -13.18 12.12
C ARG A 494 30.64 -11.74 11.63
N ASN A 495 30.39 -11.52 10.34
CA ASN A 495 30.45 -10.19 9.74
C ASN A 495 29.20 -9.93 8.91
N LEU A 496 28.51 -8.84 9.21
CA LEU A 496 27.31 -8.38 8.51
C LEU A 496 27.63 -7.11 7.72
N LEU A 497 27.50 -7.21 6.40
CA LEU A 497 27.72 -6.11 5.48
C LEU A 497 26.41 -5.77 4.78
N PHE A 498 25.80 -4.65 5.14
CA PHE A 498 24.62 -4.14 4.47
C PHE A 498 25.08 -3.24 3.31
N TYR A 499 24.86 -3.72 2.08
CA TYR A 499 25.11 -2.94 0.85
C TYR A 499 24.25 -1.67 0.80
N GLY A 500 23.08 -1.73 1.44
CA GLY A 500 22.25 -0.59 1.80
C GLY A 500 21.42 -0.94 3.03
N PRO A 501 20.86 0.05 3.74
CA PRO A 501 19.95 -0.23 4.83
C PRO A 501 18.71 -0.99 4.33
N PRO A 502 18.18 -1.98 5.07
CA PRO A 502 16.95 -2.68 4.70
C PRO A 502 15.73 -1.75 4.67
N ASP A 503 14.76 -2.05 3.81
CA ASP A 503 13.48 -1.32 3.79
C ASP A 503 12.67 -1.62 5.06
N HIS A 504 12.62 -2.89 5.47
CA HIS A 504 11.97 -3.30 6.71
C HIS A 504 12.95 -3.26 7.90
N PRO A 505 12.69 -2.44 8.94
CA PRO A 505 13.61 -2.28 10.06
C PRO A 505 13.83 -3.58 10.85
N GLN A 506 12.82 -4.45 10.93
CA GLN A 506 12.94 -5.74 11.63
C GLN A 506 14.00 -6.66 11.03
N PHE A 507 14.33 -6.54 9.74
CA PHE A 507 15.32 -7.42 9.09
C PHE A 507 16.73 -7.18 9.61
N LEU A 508 17.03 -5.94 10.02
CA LEU A 508 18.31 -5.61 10.64
C LEU A 508 18.46 -6.33 11.98
N THR A 509 17.48 -6.21 12.88
CA THR A 509 17.50 -6.88 14.19
C THR A 509 17.60 -8.38 14.05
N GLU A 510 16.84 -8.97 13.11
CA GLU A 510 16.87 -10.40 12.87
C GLU A 510 18.24 -10.89 12.43
N LEU A 511 18.83 -10.26 11.42
CA LEU A 511 20.15 -10.63 10.93
C LEU A 511 21.23 -10.45 12.00
N LEU A 512 21.13 -9.40 12.82
CA LEU A 512 22.03 -9.16 13.95
C LEU A 512 21.84 -10.16 15.09
N SER A 513 20.66 -10.78 15.22
CA SER A 513 20.39 -11.80 16.24
C SER A 513 20.90 -13.19 15.88
N TYR A 514 21.08 -13.48 14.58
CA TYR A 514 21.48 -14.82 14.11
C TYR A 514 22.87 -15.30 14.58
N PRO A 515 23.92 -14.45 14.69
CA PRO A 515 25.21 -14.86 15.26
C PRO A 515 25.13 -15.47 16.66
N PHE A 516 24.26 -14.95 17.54
CA PHE A 516 24.14 -15.39 18.94
C PHE A 516 23.44 -16.74 19.12
N MET A 517 23.04 -17.38 18.02
CA MET A 517 22.57 -18.75 18.05
C MET A 517 23.69 -19.78 18.14
N ASP A 518 24.90 -19.38 17.77
CA ASP A 518 26.08 -20.24 17.85
C ASP A 518 26.65 -20.12 19.27
N GLU A 519 27.05 -21.24 19.87
CA GLU A 519 27.58 -21.25 21.23
C GLU A 519 28.90 -20.47 21.31
N GLY A 520 29.02 -19.61 22.33
CA GLY A 520 30.24 -18.85 22.61
C GLY A 520 30.50 -17.64 21.71
N VAL A 521 29.50 -17.12 20.99
CA VAL A 521 29.61 -15.86 20.25
C VAL A 521 29.28 -14.67 21.15
N GLU A 522 30.24 -13.77 21.34
CA GLU A 522 30.03 -12.50 22.03
C GLU A 522 29.77 -11.35 21.04
N GLY A 523 29.16 -10.26 21.50
CA GLY A 523 28.83 -9.13 20.63
C GLY A 523 30.07 -8.47 20.00
N SER A 524 31.22 -8.53 20.66
CA SER A 524 32.50 -8.05 20.15
C SER A 524 33.04 -8.86 18.96
N ASP A 525 32.61 -10.12 18.82
CA ASP A 525 33.01 -10.97 17.69
C ASP A 525 32.25 -10.66 16.41
N VAL A 526 31.17 -9.87 16.51
CA VAL A 526 30.25 -9.57 15.42
C VAL A 526 30.48 -8.16 14.91
N THR A 527 30.86 -8.04 13.64
CA THR A 527 30.99 -6.73 13.01
C THR A 527 29.76 -6.40 12.15
N CYS A 528 29.25 -5.18 12.26
CA CYS A 528 28.14 -4.68 11.45
C CYS A 528 28.57 -3.40 10.72
N ARG A 529 28.46 -3.42 9.38
CA ARG A 529 28.69 -2.23 8.54
C ARG A 529 27.48 -1.97 7.66
N VAL A 530 26.97 -0.75 7.70
CA VAL A 530 25.81 -0.32 6.89
C VAL A 530 26.23 0.81 5.97
N LEU A 531 26.26 0.53 4.67
CA LEU A 531 26.56 1.53 3.65
C LEU A 531 25.33 2.40 3.41
N TYR A 532 25.48 3.73 3.43
CA TYR A 532 24.36 4.65 3.23
C TYR A 532 24.74 5.93 2.50
N SER A 533 23.74 6.57 1.89
CA SER A 533 23.82 7.91 1.33
C SER A 533 22.71 8.80 1.87
N LYS A 534 22.77 10.11 1.56
CA LYS A 534 21.68 11.05 1.84
C LYS A 534 20.32 10.65 1.25
N TYR A 535 20.31 9.82 0.20
CA TYR A 535 19.08 9.37 -0.46
C TYR A 535 18.40 8.19 0.27
N ASP A 536 19.08 7.58 1.24
CA ASP A 536 18.54 6.48 2.06
C ASP A 536 17.78 6.96 3.31
N TRP A 537 17.44 8.25 3.39
CA TRP A 537 16.80 8.89 4.56
C TRP A 537 15.69 8.04 5.17
N PHE A 538 14.72 7.60 4.36
CA PHE A 538 13.56 6.86 4.87
C PHE A 538 13.96 5.55 5.55
N ARG A 539 14.96 4.84 5.01
CA ARG A 539 15.46 3.57 5.55
C ARG A 539 16.27 3.81 6.82
N LEU A 540 17.12 4.84 6.83
CA LEU A 540 17.94 5.23 7.99
C LEU A 540 17.08 5.70 9.16
N GLU A 541 16.08 6.54 8.90
CA GLU A 541 15.15 7.03 9.91
C GLU A 541 14.48 5.88 10.67
N ARG A 542 14.14 4.80 9.98
CA ARG A 542 13.53 3.61 10.61
C ARG A 542 14.49 2.77 11.43
N ILE A 543 15.79 2.83 11.12
CA ILE A 543 16.81 2.00 11.74
C ILE A 543 17.46 2.73 12.92
N ALA A 544 18.02 3.91 12.65
CA ALA A 544 18.73 4.71 13.64
C ALA A 544 17.78 5.59 14.47
N GLY A 545 16.51 5.72 14.04
CA GLY A 545 15.56 6.67 14.61
C GLY A 545 15.67 8.05 13.96
N THR A 546 14.59 8.84 14.04
CA THR A 546 14.49 10.13 13.35
C THR A 546 15.59 11.12 13.78
N GLU A 547 15.95 11.16 15.06
CA GLU A 547 16.96 12.09 15.58
C GLU A 547 18.38 11.71 15.16
N ALA A 548 18.78 10.45 15.36
CA ALA A 548 20.12 10.01 15.01
C ALA A 548 20.34 9.96 13.49
N ALA A 549 19.32 9.57 12.71
CA ALA A 549 19.39 9.64 11.25
C ALA A 549 19.60 11.09 10.76
N ALA A 550 18.96 12.07 11.40
CA ALA A 550 19.18 13.48 11.07
C ALA A 550 20.61 13.92 11.42
N GLY A 551 21.19 13.40 12.50
CA GLY A 551 22.59 13.59 12.85
C GLY A 551 23.53 12.99 11.79
N LEU A 552 23.30 11.75 11.37
CA LEU A 552 24.09 11.06 10.36
C LEU A 552 24.12 11.82 9.03
N ILE A 553 22.96 12.28 8.53
CA ILE A 553 22.90 13.04 7.27
C ILE A 553 23.50 14.45 7.40
N LYS A 554 23.46 15.07 8.58
CA LYS A 554 24.09 16.39 8.78
C LYS A 554 25.61 16.32 8.92
N ALA A 555 26.13 15.17 9.36
CA ALA A 555 27.56 14.94 9.55
C ALA A 555 28.29 14.59 8.23
N THR A 556 27.53 14.35 7.16
CA THR A 556 28.01 14.07 5.80
C THR A 556 27.90 15.32 4.94
#